data_AF-A0A1H3LLV1-F1
#
_entry.id   AF-A0A1H3LLV1-F1
#
_cell.length_a   1.000
_cell.length_b   1.000
_cell.length_c   1.000
_cell.angle_alpha   90.00
_cell.angle_beta   90.00
_cell.angle_gamma   90.00
#
_symmetry.space_group_name_H-M   'P 1'
#
loop_
_entity.id
_entity.type
_entity.pdbx_description
1 polymer ?
#
loop_
_entity_poly.entity_id
_entity_poly.type
_entity_poly.pdbx_seq_one_letter_code
_entity_poly.pdbx_strand_id
1 'polypeptide(L)'
;MAHRPKGGLQEELLRYLQPPVPRRAALVSERVAPTLAGIGEAMAGRPADEVLAALDAAVRQAGATPDRTALREFAAQIEAGENPFEA
;
A
#
# COMPACT_ATOMS: atom_id res chain seq x y z
N MET A 1 -25.61 15.10 34.48
CA MET A 1 -24.31 14.70 33.89
C MET A 1 -24.57 13.57 32.92
N ALA A 2 -24.52 13.83 31.61
CA ALA A 2 -24.86 12.85 30.57
C ALA A 2 -23.65 11.95 30.26
N HIS A 3 -23.77 10.66 30.56
CA HIS A 3 -22.82 9.64 30.13
C HIS A 3 -23.00 9.39 28.63
N ARG A 4 -21.98 9.69 27.83
CA ARG A 4 -21.88 9.33 26.42
C ARG A 4 -20.80 8.26 26.25
N PRO A 5 -21.16 6.96 26.11
CA PRO A 5 -20.17 5.97 25.71
C PRO A 5 -20.76 4.95 24.72
N LYS A 6 -20.99 5.32 23.45
CA LYS A 6 -21.41 4.34 22.41
C LYS A 6 -20.94 4.65 20.98
N GLY A 7 -20.04 5.62 20.77
CA GLY A 7 -19.59 6.00 19.42
C GLY A 7 -18.59 5.02 18.81
N GLY A 8 -17.46 4.79 19.50
CA GLY A 8 -16.31 4.07 18.92
C GLY A 8 -16.57 2.59 18.63
N LEU A 9 -17.27 1.88 19.53
CA LEU A 9 -17.52 0.45 19.35
C LEU A 9 -18.52 0.17 18.22
N GLN A 10 -19.47 1.08 18.00
CA GLN A 10 -20.42 1.00 16.90
C GLN A 10 -19.73 1.31 15.57
N GLU A 11 -18.84 2.30 15.52
CA GLU A 11 -18.01 2.57 14.34
C GLU A 11 -17.05 1.43 14.00
N GLU A 12 -16.42 0.80 15.00
CA GLU A 12 -15.60 -0.40 14.81
C GLU A 12 -16.43 -1.56 14.26
N LEU A 13 -17.59 -1.85 14.87
CA LEU A 13 -18.50 -2.90 14.38
C LEU A 13 -18.97 -2.62 12.96
N LEU A 14 -19.30 -1.38 12.62
CA LEU A 14 -19.68 -1.00 11.26
C LEU A 14 -18.52 -1.12 10.26
N ARG A 15 -17.27 -0.93 10.70
CA ARG A 15 -16.07 -1.14 9.89
C ARG A 15 -15.84 -2.62 9.60
N TYR A 16 -16.06 -3.50 10.57
CA TYR A 16 -15.98 -4.96 10.37
C TYR A 16 -17.16 -5.54 9.58
N LEU A 17 -18.34 -4.90 9.64
CA LEU A 17 -19.54 -5.30 8.92
C LEU A 17 -19.66 -4.64 7.54
N GLN A 18 -18.75 -3.75 7.16
CA GLN A 18 -18.73 -3.19 5.80
C GLN A 18 -18.41 -4.31 4.81
N PRO A 19 -19.31 -4.61 3.86
CA PRO A 19 -19.02 -5.63 2.85
C PRO A 19 -17.80 -5.17 2.05
N PRO A 20 -16.87 -6.08 1.71
CA PRO A 20 -15.71 -5.75 0.90
C PRO A 20 -16.21 -5.07 -0.37
N VAL A 21 -15.86 -3.80 -0.56
CA VAL A 21 -16.37 -2.98 -1.66
C VAL A 21 -15.86 -3.63 -2.96
N PRO A 22 -16.71 -4.30 -3.77
CA PRO A 22 -16.23 -5.10 -4.89
C PRO A 22 -15.51 -4.25 -5.94
N ARG A 23 -15.88 -2.96 -6.02
CA ARG A 23 -15.22 -1.97 -6.88
C ARG A 23 -13.79 -1.65 -6.45
N ARG A 24 -13.46 -1.67 -5.15
CA ARG A 24 -12.08 -1.43 -4.67
C ARG A 24 -11.16 -2.59 -5.00
N ALA A 25 -11.62 -3.83 -4.81
CA ALA A 25 -10.86 -5.02 -5.21
C ALA A 25 -10.62 -5.10 -6.73
N ALA A 26 -11.42 -4.42 -7.55
CA ALA A 26 -11.19 -4.31 -8.99
C ALA A 26 -10.12 -3.26 -9.37
N LEU A 27 -9.80 -2.32 -8.48
CA LEU A 27 -8.76 -1.32 -8.72
C LEU A 27 -7.39 -1.99 -8.64
N VAL A 28 -6.56 -1.77 -9.67
CA VAL A 28 -5.20 -2.33 -9.71
C VAL A 28 -4.35 -1.80 -8.55
N SER A 29 -4.55 -0.54 -8.14
CA SER A 29 -3.86 0.10 -7.02
C SER A 29 -4.04 -0.65 -5.69
N GLU A 30 -5.27 -1.04 -5.36
CA GLU A 30 -5.59 -1.76 -4.13
C GLU A 30 -5.07 -3.20 -4.15
N ARG A 31 -5.02 -3.83 -5.33
CA ARG A 31 -4.47 -5.19 -5.48
C ARG A 31 -2.94 -5.22 -5.40
N VAL A 32 -2.30 -4.15 -5.84
CA VAL A 32 -0.83 -4.02 -5.89
C VAL A 32 -0.25 -3.54 -4.57
N ALA A 33 -0.99 -2.70 -3.82
CA ALA A 33 -0.55 -2.14 -2.54
C ALA A 33 0.11 -3.15 -1.58
N PRO A 34 -0.49 -4.31 -1.25
CA PRO A 34 0.14 -5.27 -0.32
C PRO A 34 1.45 -5.86 -0.87
N THR A 35 1.53 -6.07 -2.19
CA THR A 35 2.76 -6.55 -2.83
C THR A 35 3.86 -5.48 -2.79
N LEU A 36 3.53 -4.21 -3.03
CA LEU A 36 4.49 -3.11 -2.95
C LEU A 36 4.99 -2.88 -1.52
N ALA A 37 4.10 -2.98 -0.53
CA ALA A 37 4.49 -2.89 0.88
C ALA A 37 5.48 -3.99 1.27
N GLY A 38 5.21 -5.24 0.86
CA GLY A 38 6.14 -6.35 1.09
C GLY A 38 7.49 -6.17 0.37
N ILE A 39 7.51 -5.56 -0.81
CA ILE A 39 8.76 -5.19 -1.50
C ILE A 39 9.51 -4.11 -0.72
N GLY A 40 8.81 -3.08 -0.22
CA GLY A 40 9.38 -2.03 0.62
C GLY A 40 10.07 -2.58 1.88
N GLU A 41 9.41 -3.50 2.59
CA GLU A 41 10.00 -4.18 3.75
C GLU A 41 11.20 -5.05 3.38
N ALA A 42 11.05 -5.91 2.36
CA ALA A 42 12.08 -6.88 2.00
C ALA A 42 13.33 -6.24 1.38
N MET A 43 13.19 -5.05 0.79
CA MET A 43 14.26 -4.35 0.08
C MET A 43 14.72 -3.06 0.76
N ALA A 44 14.27 -2.78 1.98
CA ALA A 44 14.73 -1.62 2.75
C ALA A 44 16.27 -1.60 2.85
N GLY A 45 16.88 -0.46 2.52
CA GLY A 45 18.34 -0.30 2.52
C GLY A 45 19.07 -0.94 1.33
N ARG A 46 18.36 -1.49 0.34
CA ARG A 46 18.94 -1.96 -0.93
C ARG A 46 19.09 -0.79 -1.92
N PRO A 47 19.98 -0.89 -2.91
CA PRO A 47 20.16 0.16 -3.91
C PRO A 47 18.87 0.51 -4.65
N ALA A 48 18.61 1.80 -4.88
CA ALA A 48 17.37 2.28 -5.49
C ALA A 48 17.09 1.65 -6.87
N ASP A 49 18.12 1.34 -7.67
CA ASP A 49 17.94 0.67 -8.97
C ASP A 49 17.38 -0.76 -8.84
N GLU A 50 17.80 -1.50 -7.81
CA GLU A 50 17.26 -2.85 -7.54
C GLU A 50 15.80 -2.75 -7.08
N VAL A 51 15.51 -1.80 -6.19
CA VAL A 51 14.16 -1.56 -5.69
C VAL A 51 13.23 -1.14 -6.83
N LEU A 52 13.67 -0.21 -7.68
CA LEU A 52 12.91 0.24 -8.86
C LEU A 52 12.56 -0.92 -9.79
N ALA A 53 13.52 -1.82 -10.06
CA ALA A 53 13.27 -2.97 -10.91
C ALA A 53 12.21 -3.92 -10.32
N ALA A 54 12.23 -4.13 -9.00
CA ALA A 54 11.24 -4.95 -8.31
C ALA A 54 9.84 -4.29 -8.33
N LEU A 55 9.75 -2.97 -8.08
CA LEU A 55 8.50 -2.23 -8.13
C LEU A 55 7.91 -2.20 -9.56
N ASP A 56 8.74 -1.93 -10.58
CA ASP A 56 8.31 -1.92 -12.00
C ASP A 56 7.76 -3.30 -12.40
N ALA A 57 8.45 -4.39 -12.02
CA ALA A 57 7.99 -5.75 -12.26
C ALA A 57 6.64 -6.06 -11.59
N ALA A 58 6.47 -5.67 -10.31
CA ALA A 58 5.23 -5.91 -9.58
C ALA A 58 4.03 -5.18 -10.20
N VAL A 59 4.21 -3.92 -10.62
CA VAL A 59 3.16 -3.14 -11.27
C VAL A 59 2.77 -3.74 -12.63
N ARG A 60 3.76 -4.18 -13.41
CA ARG A 60 3.50 -4.86 -14.71
C ARG A 60 2.80 -6.20 -14.54
N GLN A 61 3.19 -7.01 -13.55
CA GLN A 61 2.55 -8.30 -13.27
C GLN A 61 1.08 -8.14 -12.90
N ALA A 62 0.71 -7.01 -12.29
CA ALA A 62 -0.68 -6.67 -12.02
C ALA A 62 -1.44 -6.11 -13.22
N GLY A 63 -0.80 -6.00 -14.39
CA GLY A 63 -1.39 -5.51 -15.64
C GLY A 63 -1.51 -3.99 -15.71
N ALA A 64 -0.79 -3.24 -14.86
CA ALA A 64 -0.73 -1.78 -14.90
C ALA A 64 0.53 -1.29 -15.63
N THR A 65 0.46 -0.04 -16.10
CA THR A 65 1.61 0.68 -16.63
C THR A 65 2.31 1.42 -15.49
N PRO A 66 3.57 1.11 -15.18
CA PRO A 66 4.30 1.80 -14.11
C PRO A 66 4.65 3.24 -14.49
N ASP A 67 4.36 4.17 -13.58
CA ASP A 67 4.93 5.52 -13.61
C ASP A 67 6.37 5.45 -13.08
N ARG A 68 7.34 5.47 -13.99
CA ARG A 68 8.76 5.35 -13.64
C ARG A 68 9.31 6.52 -12.82
N THR A 69 8.70 7.71 -12.91
CA THR A 69 9.14 8.86 -12.12
C THR A 69 8.72 8.63 -10.67
N ALA A 70 7.44 8.29 -10.45
CA ALA A 70 6.94 7.98 -9.12
C ALA A 70 7.66 6.77 -8.50
N LEU A 71 7.89 5.70 -9.27
CA LEU A 71 8.60 4.52 -8.76
C LEU A 71 10.05 4.80 -8.36
N ARG A 72 10.73 5.75 -9.01
CA ARG A 72 12.07 6.18 -8.57
C ARG A 72 12.05 6.90 -7.24
N GLU A 73 11.06 7.76 -7.02
CA GLU A 73 10.91 8.47 -5.75
C GLU A 73 10.67 7.48 -4.60
N PHE A 74 9.79 6.49 -4.81
CA PHE A 74 9.58 5.43 -3.84
C PHE A 74 10.81 4.54 -3.62
N ALA A 75 11.54 4.21 -4.70
CA ALA A 75 12.76 3.44 -4.59
C ALA A 75 13.84 4.15 -3.77
N ALA A 76 13.97 5.48 -3.91
CA ALA A 76 14.89 6.27 -3.10
C ALA A 76 14.49 6.32 -1.62
N GLN A 77 13.19 6.36 -1.31
CA GLN A 77 12.70 6.28 0.07
C GLN A 77 12.97 4.91 0.70
N ILE A 78 12.75 3.82 -0.05
CA ILE A 78 13.06 2.45 0.40
C ILE A 78 14.57 2.24 0.57
N GLU A 79 15.40 2.80 -0.32
CA GLU A 79 16.86 2.82 -0.15
C GLU A 79 17.27 3.54 1.14
N ALA A 80 16.58 4.63 1.51
CA ALA A 80 16.78 5.31 2.78
C ALA A 80 16.25 4.53 4.00
N GLY A 81 15.61 3.37 3.79
CA GLY A 81 15.05 2.51 4.82
C GLY A 81 13.62 2.88 5.25
N GLU A 82 12.95 3.76 4.51
CA GLU A 82 11.56 4.13 4.75
C GLU A 82 10.63 3.26 3.88
N ASN A 83 9.49 2.80 4.44
CA ASN A 83 8.47 2.11 3.64
C ASN A 83 7.30 3.06 3.36
N PRO A 84 7.20 3.64 2.15
CA PRO A 84 6.15 4.60 1.80
C PRO A 84 4.77 3.95 1.62
N PHE A 85 4.67 2.62 1.70
CA PHE A 85 3.44 1.87 1.48
C PHE A 85 2.75 1.38 2.77
N GLU A 86 3.30 1.68 3.96
CA GLU A 86 2.74 1.30 5.27
C GLU A 86 1.89 2.39 5.97
N ALA A 87 1.55 3.49 5.27
CA ALA A 87 0.80 4.63 5.83
C ALA A 87 -0.72 4.41 5.96
#